data_AF-S5T115-F1
#
_entry.id   AF-S5T115-F1
#
_cell.length_a   1.000
_cell.length_b   1.000
_cell.length_c   1.000
_cell.angle_alpha   90.00
_cell.angle_beta   90.00
_cell.angle_gamma   90.00
#
_symmetry.space_group_name_H-M   'P 1'
#
loop_
_entity.id
_entity.type
_entity.pdbx_description
1 polymer ?
#
loop_
_entity_poly.entity_id
_entity_poly.type
_entity_poly.pdbx_seq_one_letter_code
_entity_poly.pdbx_strand_id
1 'polypeptide(L)'
;MRNSDQFQKLRSTYRKFTFPMSVAFFLWFAVYVFTAVYAAEWMAQPLWGLNVGIWFGLAQFVTTFLITFLYVVYANKNIEPQAAAIREAMED
;
A
#
# COMPACT_ATOMS: atom_id res chain seq x y z
N MET A 1 19.25 1.70 -28.25
CA MET A 1 19.46 1.07 -26.93
C MET A 1 18.96 1.92 -25.74
N ARG A 2 17.87 2.70 -25.83
CA ARG A 2 17.38 3.45 -24.65
C ARG A 2 15.88 3.80 -24.60
N ASN A 3 15.10 3.41 -25.60
CA ASN A 3 13.65 3.58 -25.71
C ASN A 3 13.15 2.40 -26.57
N SER A 4 12.00 1.76 -26.39
CA SER A 4 10.71 2.40 -26.17
C SER A 4 9.62 1.54 -25.51
N ASP A 5 9.63 0.20 -25.54
CA ASP A 5 8.39 -0.54 -25.21
C ASP A 5 8.43 -1.39 -23.93
N GLN A 6 9.57 -2.03 -23.62
CA GLN A 6 9.68 -2.91 -22.45
C GLN A 6 9.72 -2.14 -21.12
N PHE A 7 10.46 -1.02 -21.08
CA PHE A 7 10.54 -0.14 -19.91
C PHE A 7 9.22 0.63 -19.64
N GLN A 8 8.46 1.00 -20.67
CA GLN A 8 7.16 1.65 -20.50
C GLN A 8 6.11 0.68 -19.93
N LYS A 9 6.11 -0.57 -20.38
CA LYS A 9 5.23 -1.63 -19.82
C LYS A 9 5.51 -1.84 -18.34
N LEU A 10 6.78 -1.89 -17.94
CA LEU A 10 7.18 -2.04 -16.55
C LEU A 10 6.73 -0.85 -15.67
N ARG A 11 6.92 0.38 -16.16
CA ARG A 11 6.48 1.60 -15.47
C ARG A 11 4.95 1.71 -15.33
N SER A 12 4.21 1.28 -16.35
CA SER A 12 2.74 1.22 -16.35
C SER A 12 2.23 0.19 -15.32
N THR A 13 2.82 -1.00 -15.30
CA THR A 13 2.45 -2.08 -14.37
C THR A 13 2.73 -1.69 -12.92
N TYR A 14 3.80 -0.94 -12.67
CA TYR A 14 4.12 -0.42 -11.34
C TYR A 14 3.09 0.63 -10.87
N ARG A 15 2.80 1.62 -11.71
CA ARG A 15 1.84 2.69 -11.37
C ARG A 15 0.41 2.19 -11.21
N LYS A 16 -0.01 1.18 -11.97
CA LYS A 16 -1.37 0.61 -11.85
C LYS A 16 -1.64 -0.06 -10.52
N PHE A 17 -0.62 -0.50 -9.79
CA PHE A 17 -0.80 -1.12 -8.47
C PHE A 17 -0.55 -0.12 -7.34
N THR A 18 0.56 0.61 -7.38
CA THR A 18 0.93 1.54 -6.30
C THR A 18 -0.06 2.69 -6.19
N PHE A 19 -0.53 3.24 -7.31
CA PHE A 19 -1.40 4.43 -7.27
C PHE A 19 -2.76 4.16 -6.61
N PRO A 20 -3.52 3.09 -6.96
CA PRO A 20 -4.74 2.76 -6.23
C PRO A 20 -4.51 2.48 -4.74
N MET A 21 -3.41 1.80 -4.39
CA MET A 21 -3.08 1.52 -2.99
C MET A 21 -2.79 2.79 -2.19
N SER A 22 -2.06 3.74 -2.76
CA SER A 22 -1.83 5.06 -2.14
C SER A 22 -3.14 5.82 -1.98
N VAL A 23 -4.01 5.85 -3.00
CA VAL A 23 -5.32 6.51 -2.91
C VAL A 23 -6.17 5.88 -1.80
N ALA A 24 -6.22 4.55 -1.73
CA ALA A 24 -6.95 3.84 -0.67
C ALA A 24 -6.40 4.19 0.73
N PHE A 25 -5.07 4.24 0.87
CA PHE A 25 -4.43 4.65 2.13
C PHE A 25 -4.81 6.08 2.53
N PHE A 26 -4.73 7.04 1.60
CA PHE A 26 -5.09 8.42 1.90
C PHE A 26 -6.57 8.58 2.24
N LEU A 27 -7.47 7.88 1.55
CA LEU A 27 -8.90 7.88 1.87
C LEU A 27 -9.14 7.31 3.27
N TRP A 28 -8.49 6.19 3.60
CA TRP A 28 -8.60 5.57 4.92
C TRP A 28 -8.06 6.47 6.03
N PHE A 29 -6.93 7.13 5.80
CA PHE A 29 -6.36 8.11 6.72
C PHE A 29 -7.28 9.31 6.90
N ALA A 30 -7.87 9.83 5.81
CA ALA A 30 -8.84 10.91 5.88
C ALA A 30 -10.06 10.51 6.73
N VAL A 31 -10.64 9.32 6.48
CA VAL A 31 -11.75 8.80 7.29
C VAL A 31 -11.41 8.78 8.78
N TYR A 32 -10.20 8.33 9.13
CA TYR A 32 -9.73 8.35 10.52
C TYR A 32 -9.67 9.78 11.08
N VAL A 33 -9.04 10.72 10.37
CA VAL A 33 -8.92 12.12 10.82
C VAL A 33 -10.30 12.77 10.98
N PHE A 34 -11.18 12.63 9.98
CA PHE A 34 -12.54 13.18 10.04
C PHE A 34 -13.32 12.60 11.21
N THR A 35 -13.26 11.28 11.41
CA THR A 35 -13.96 10.64 12.53
C THR A 35 -13.37 11.08 13.88
N ALA A 36 -12.05 11.26 13.98
CA ALA A 36 -11.41 11.70 15.22
C ALA A 36 -11.79 13.14 15.60
N VAL A 37 -11.94 14.03 14.61
CA VAL A 37 -12.26 15.44 14.83
C VAL A 37 -13.76 15.66 15.05
N TYR A 38 -14.61 15.06 14.20
CA TYR A 38 -16.05 15.33 14.20
C TYR A 38 -16.86 14.33 15.01
N ALA A 39 -16.32 13.15 15.30
CA ALA A 39 -17.02 12.07 16.02
C ALA A 39 -16.19 11.56 17.21
N ALA A 40 -15.57 12.48 17.95
CA ALA A 40 -14.74 12.17 19.12
C ALA A 40 -15.51 11.37 20.19
N GLU A 41 -16.78 11.70 20.44
CA GLU A 41 -17.63 10.97 21.40
C GLU A 41 -17.90 9.52 20.98
N TRP A 42 -17.99 9.27 19.67
CA TRP A 42 -18.12 7.92 19.12
C TRP A 42 -16.80 7.14 19.24
N MET A 43 -15.67 7.78 18.97
CA MET A 43 -14.35 7.18 19.19
C MET A 43 -14.09 6.85 20.66
N ALA A 44 -14.68 7.59 21.59
CA ALA A 44 -14.55 7.33 23.02
C ALA A 44 -15.39 6.14 23.51
N GLN A 45 -16.31 5.61 22.70
CA GLN A 45 -17.17 4.48 23.10
C GLN A 45 -16.33 3.24 23.42
N PRO A 46 -16.62 2.54 24.53
CA PRO A 46 -15.95 1.31 24.88
C PRO A 46 -16.34 0.18 23.91
N LEU A 47 -15.34 -0.54 23.41
CA LEU A 47 -15.43 -1.70 22.53
C LEU A 47 -14.39 -2.73 22.95
N TRP A 48 -14.83 -3.89 23.43
CA TRP A 48 -13.97 -5.02 23.83
C TRP A 48 -12.82 -4.64 24.78
N GLY A 49 -13.09 -3.77 25.75
CA GLY A 49 -12.12 -3.36 26.79
C GLY A 49 -11.20 -2.20 26.42
N LEU A 50 -11.24 -1.73 25.16
CA LEU A 50 -10.58 -0.49 24.71
C LEU A 50 -11.64 0.46 24.15
N ASN A 51 -11.29 1.68 23.78
CA ASN A 51 -12.24 2.54 23.05
C ASN A 51 -12.12 2.34 21.54
N VAL A 52 -13.17 2.72 20.80
CA VAL A 52 -13.21 2.63 19.33
C VAL A 52 -12.04 3.38 18.68
N GLY A 53 -11.62 4.51 19.23
CA GLY A 53 -10.49 5.30 18.73
C GLY A 53 -9.17 4.51 18.74
N ILE A 54 -8.90 3.74 19.79
CA ILE A 54 -7.71 2.87 19.88
C ILE A 54 -7.78 1.77 18.83
N TRP A 55 -8.95 1.15 18.62
CA TRP A 55 -9.13 0.16 17.55
C TRP A 55 -8.89 0.75 16.16
N PHE A 56 -9.38 1.96 15.91
CA PHE A 56 -9.11 2.69 14.68
C PHE A 56 -7.62 2.98 14.50
N GLY A 57 -6.94 3.41 15.55
CA GLY A 57 -5.48 3.59 15.55
C GLY A 57 -4.73 2.31 15.23
N LEU A 58 -5.09 1.19 15.85
CA LEU A 58 -4.51 -0.13 15.55
C LEU A 58 -4.77 -0.55 14.10
N ALA A 59 -5.97 -0.30 13.58
CA ALA A 59 -6.30 -0.57 12.18
C ALA A 59 -5.43 0.25 11.22
N GLN A 60 -5.00 1.47 11.57
CA GLN A 60 -4.03 2.24 10.76
C GLN A 60 -2.68 1.50 10.64
N PHE A 61 -2.18 0.93 11.73
CA PHE A 61 -0.94 0.15 11.68
C PHE A 61 -1.13 -1.12 10.85
N VAL A 62 -2.18 -1.90 11.10
CA VAL A 62 -2.47 -3.14 10.36
C VAL A 62 -2.60 -2.88 8.87
N THR A 63 -3.31 -1.82 8.47
CA THR A 63 -3.46 -1.46 7.05
C THR A 63 -2.13 -1.05 6.42
N THR A 64 -1.26 -0.33 7.13
CA THR A 64 0.08 0.03 6.66
C THR A 64 0.93 -1.22 6.38
N PHE A 65 0.96 -2.16 7.32
CA PHE A 65 1.65 -3.43 7.13
C PHE A 65 1.05 -4.25 5.99
N LEU A 66 -0.28 -4.29 5.88
CA LEU A 66 -0.98 -4.99 4.81
C LEU A 66 -0.64 -4.41 3.43
N ILE A 67 -0.63 -3.08 3.29
CA ILE A 67 -0.25 -2.40 2.05
C ILE A 67 1.20 -2.76 1.67
N THR A 68 2.10 -2.75 2.65
CA THR A 68 3.51 -3.09 2.43
C THR A 68 3.67 -4.56 2.02
N PHE A 69 2.99 -5.47 2.71
CA PHE A 69 2.99 -6.90 2.37
C PHE A 69 2.43 -7.16 0.97
N LEU A 70 1.28 -6.57 0.64
CA LEU A 70 0.69 -6.65 -0.70
C LEU A 70 1.63 -6.12 -1.78
N TYR A 71 2.35 -5.03 -1.49
CA TYR A 71 3.39 -4.51 -2.38
C TYR A 71 4.55 -5.50 -2.56
N VAL A 72 5.07 -6.10 -1.48
CA VAL A 72 6.16 -7.09 -1.56
C VAL A 72 5.74 -8.31 -2.38
N VAL A 73 4.55 -8.86 -2.10
CA VAL A 73 4.01 -10.00 -2.87
C VAL A 73 3.85 -9.64 -4.35
N TYR A 74 3.35 -8.44 -4.64
CA TYR A 74 3.22 -7.96 -6.02
C TYR A 74 4.58 -7.76 -6.70
N ALA A 75 5.56 -7.18 -5.99
CA ALA A 75 6.91 -6.94 -6.49
C ALA A 75 7.64 -8.25 -6.78
N ASN A 76 7.58 -9.23 -5.88
CA ASN A 76 8.23 -10.52 -6.09
C ASN A 76 7.62 -11.26 -7.30
N LYS A 77 6.30 -11.19 -7.47
CA LYS A 77 5.64 -11.86 -8.59
C LYS A 77 5.89 -11.19 -9.95
N ASN A 78 6.06 -9.86 -9.99
CA ASN A 78 6.07 -9.11 -11.25
C ASN A 78 7.41 -8.44 -11.59
N ILE A 79 8.27 -8.17 -10.61
CA ILE A 79 9.51 -7.37 -10.76
C ILE A 79 10.74 -8.25 -10.64
N GLU A 80 10.82 -9.13 -9.65
CA GLU A 80 11.96 -10.06 -9.49
C GLU A 80 12.26 -10.91 -10.74
N PRO A 81 11.28 -11.52 -11.45
CA PRO A 81 11.59 -12.27 -12.67
C PRO A 81 12.18 -11.41 -13.79
N GLN A 82 11.87 -10.11 -13.81
CA GLN A 82 12.45 -9.18 -14.78
C GLN A 82 13.86 -8.74 -14.37
N ALA A 83 14.11 -8.59 -13.07
CA ALA A 83 15.44 -8.29 -12.55
C ALA A 83 16.41 -9.48 -12.73
N ALA A 84 15.92 -10.71 -12.58
CA ALA A 84 16.68 -11.93 -12.84
C ALA A 84 17.11 -12.04 -14.31
N ALA A 85 16.18 -11.82 -15.25
CA ALA A 85 16.47 -11.87 -16.69
C ALA A 85 17.49 -10.80 -17.15
N ILE A 86 17.51 -9.62 -16.49
CA ILE A 86 18.50 -8.57 -16.79
C ILE A 86 19.88 -8.93 -16.21
N ARG A 87 19.95 -9.56 -15.04
CA ARG A 87 21.20 -10.03 -14.45
C ARG A 87 21.85 -11.11 -15.31
N GLU A 88 21.06 -12.08 -15.76
CA GLU A 88 21.53 -13.18 -16.62
C GLU A 88 22.09 -12.66 -17.95
N ALA A 89 21.42 -11.67 -18.57
CA ALA A 89 21.91 -11.00 -19.78
C ALA A 89 23.12 -10.07 -19.58
N MET A 90 23.55 -9.83 -18.33
CA MET A 90 24.76 -9.06 -18.01
C MET A 90 25.95 -9.94 -17.57
N GLU A 91 25.69 -11.21 -17.25
CA GLU A 91 26.71 -12.19 -16.85
C GLU A 91 27.28 -12.98 -18.04
N ASP A 92 26.59 -12.99 -19.21
CA ASP A 92 27.07 -13.46 -20.52
C ASP A 92 27.72 -12.34 -21.36
#